data_AF-A0A6P6MI79-F1
#
_entry.id   AF-A0A6P6MI79-F1
#
_cell.length_a   1.000
_cell.length_b   1.000
_cell.length_c   1.000
_cell.angle_alpha   90.00
_cell.angle_beta   90.00
_cell.angle_gamma   90.00
#
_symmetry.space_group_name_H-M   'P 1'
#
loop_
_entity.id
_entity.type
_entity.pdbx_description
1 polymer ?
#
loop_
_entity_poly.entity_id
_entity_poly.type
_entity_poly.pdbx_seq_one_letter_code
_entity_poly.pdbx_strand_id
1 'polypeptide(L)'
;MSISASVGEDVTLNCSVDSHITPEHIEEVSWKKTDEDEDILVLLYQNNQTLLDSSHERYRDRAELFTAEIPKGNFSLRLKSVRTEDKGVYMCKVFSGGLSASATVVLERLGLTVRSPSGPLVAPLGSSVVLPCYVDELLSMESLEVEWRRTDSETHVIHVYKDGQAESQHQDYHDRAHFFTDQIQHGKFSLRLDNLTAEDEGPYTCTVSAKSNLKLSVLDPCRIPDSLLRLHLFLVFCPNIIMFFAFVFWGVSEGSLNESVSCCALYFLRPIVLLWAAPYVKEFTYNSKRRILKYGYFAEYVPFSIVVYSALFKSTLQKVQYYPEFDKIVIKVLFSVVILTCFCKIIYVFIIEIGIKRGRKIELFDLVADMTFDIVPTLQFILLFYTFASIRGAFIVIVILPVLLMMTNDRWTFRCGRLKCPPLVIRTLMLIFIFVINSVMLILYCLTVEKKTDPIGWGCVMVFMQIIWVVMKFTDEDFIYLRFDQAFHRSGHVYLFGSIGCILLTSIAIITEIMLRANGDRTVGDLRFIVFPLESFFILCVLISGHIPPKISEMKCSQCCQEGGRCNDLPATRSNQNQDSQNAEGFEETSFNGSNPDHKTE
;
A
#
# COMPACT_ATOMS: atom_id res chain seq x y z
N MET A 1 16.71 -29.34 26.09
CA MET A 1 15.49 -28.61 25.67
C MET A 1 15.71 -27.13 25.93
N SER A 2 15.38 -26.22 25.01
CA SER A 2 15.59 -24.78 25.19
C SER A 2 14.23 -24.08 25.41
N ILE A 3 14.16 -23.20 26.40
CA ILE A 3 12.97 -22.43 26.76
C ILE A 3 13.32 -20.94 26.72
N SER A 4 12.41 -20.15 26.15
CA SER A 4 12.47 -18.69 26.13
C SER A 4 11.40 -18.11 27.04
N ALA A 5 11.76 -17.14 27.88
CA ALA A 5 10.83 -16.43 28.77
C ALA A 5 11.13 -14.93 28.70
N SER A 6 10.17 -14.08 29.04
CA SER A 6 10.47 -12.66 29.25
C SER A 6 10.93 -12.44 30.70
N VAL A 7 11.71 -11.40 30.95
CA VAL A 7 12.03 -11.01 32.34
C VAL A 7 10.71 -10.67 33.05
N GLY A 8 10.55 -11.10 34.30
CA GLY A 8 9.34 -10.91 35.10
C GLY A 8 8.22 -11.94 34.87
N GLU A 9 8.27 -12.74 33.80
CA GLU A 9 7.32 -13.84 33.59
C GLU A 9 7.64 -15.05 34.46
N ASP A 10 6.64 -15.91 34.68
CA ASP A 10 6.81 -17.22 35.30
C ASP A 10 7.12 -18.26 34.21
N VAL A 11 8.20 -19.01 34.38
CA VAL A 11 8.60 -20.05 33.42
C VAL A 11 8.49 -21.43 34.05
N THR A 12 8.04 -22.41 33.27
CA THR A 12 8.02 -23.82 33.67
C THR A 12 9.14 -24.57 32.98
N LEU A 13 10.08 -25.11 33.76
CA LEU A 13 11.16 -25.98 33.31
C LEU A 13 10.69 -27.43 33.42
N ASN A 14 10.46 -28.06 32.27
CA ASN A 14 9.83 -29.38 32.22
C ASN A 14 10.79 -30.48 32.71
N CYS A 15 10.31 -31.32 33.64
CA CYS A 15 10.98 -32.55 34.06
C CYS A 15 9.92 -33.60 34.41
N SER A 16 9.87 -34.69 33.65
CA SER A 16 8.91 -35.78 33.82
C SER A 16 9.61 -37.13 33.78
N VAL A 17 9.22 -38.03 34.67
CA VAL A 17 9.74 -39.41 34.77
C VAL A 17 8.75 -40.36 34.11
N ASP A 18 9.26 -41.34 33.36
CA ASP A 18 8.42 -42.30 32.63
C ASP A 18 7.65 -43.24 33.60
N SER A 19 6.45 -43.61 33.19
CA SER A 19 5.35 -44.25 33.93
C SER A 19 5.63 -45.63 34.55
N HIS A 20 6.82 -46.19 34.37
CA HIS A 20 7.18 -47.51 34.89
C HIS A 20 7.71 -47.48 36.34
N ILE A 21 7.94 -46.29 36.92
CA ILE A 21 8.42 -46.11 38.29
C ILE A 21 7.29 -45.53 39.14
N THR A 22 6.87 -46.22 40.20
CA THR A 22 5.85 -45.68 41.11
C THR A 22 6.44 -44.54 41.97
N PRO A 23 5.68 -43.46 42.24
CA PRO A 23 6.16 -42.29 42.99
C PRO A 23 6.75 -42.62 44.38
N GLU A 24 6.35 -43.74 44.96
CA GLU A 24 6.81 -44.26 46.26
C GLU A 24 8.29 -44.67 46.27
N HIS A 25 8.90 -44.90 45.10
CA HIS A 25 10.33 -45.26 44.98
C HIS A 25 11.23 -44.06 44.68
N ILE A 26 10.68 -42.84 44.60
CA ILE A 26 11.47 -41.63 44.30
C ILE A 26 11.98 -41.06 45.62
N GLU A 27 13.30 -41.17 45.82
CA GLU A 27 13.96 -40.79 47.08
C GLU A 27 14.26 -39.30 47.10
N GLU A 28 14.74 -38.76 45.98
CA GLU A 28 15.22 -37.39 45.87
C GLU A 28 15.03 -36.83 44.46
N VAL A 29 14.57 -35.58 44.36
CA VAL A 29 14.61 -34.78 43.14
C VAL A 29 15.30 -33.45 43.42
N SER A 30 16.40 -33.18 42.72
CA SER A 30 17.17 -31.94 42.84
C SER A 30 17.15 -31.15 41.54
N TRP A 31 16.83 -29.87 41.62
CA TRP A 31 17.03 -28.90 40.55
C TRP A 31 18.27 -28.06 40.83
N LYS A 32 19.22 -28.04 39.90
CA LYS A 32 20.46 -27.26 39.99
C LYS A 32 20.61 -26.36 38.78
N LYS A 33 21.10 -25.14 38.98
CA LYS A 33 21.57 -24.29 37.89
C LYS A 33 23.08 -24.55 37.74
N THR A 34 23.48 -24.99 36.56
CA THR A 34 24.89 -25.20 36.22
C THR A 34 25.52 -23.84 35.94
N ASP A 35 26.51 -23.48 36.74
CA ASP A 35 27.33 -22.27 36.58
C ASP A 35 28.78 -22.66 36.25
N GLU A 36 29.61 -21.71 35.79
CA GLU A 36 30.99 -21.99 35.35
C GLU A 36 31.92 -22.41 36.51
N ASP A 37 31.62 -21.98 37.74
CA ASP A 37 32.43 -22.21 38.94
C ASP A 37 31.84 -23.26 39.91
N GLU A 38 30.52 -23.25 40.17
CA GLU A 38 29.84 -24.21 41.06
C GLU A 38 28.36 -24.42 40.69
N ASP A 39 27.80 -25.62 40.95
CA ASP A 39 26.37 -25.91 40.76
C ASP A 39 25.53 -25.25 41.87
N ILE A 40 24.63 -24.33 41.49
CA ILE A 40 23.73 -23.65 42.44
C ILE A 40 22.47 -24.50 42.65
N LEU A 41 22.18 -24.90 43.88
CA LEU A 41 20.96 -25.64 44.23
C LEU A 41 19.73 -24.71 44.17
N VAL A 42 18.83 -24.96 43.23
CA VAL A 42 17.62 -24.17 42.98
C VAL A 42 16.46 -24.67 43.84
N LEU A 43 16.23 -25.98 43.89
CA LEU A 43 15.18 -26.60 44.70
C LEU A 43 15.52 -28.07 44.99
N LEU A 44 15.25 -28.53 46.21
CA LEU A 44 15.38 -29.92 46.63
C LEU A 44 14.04 -30.47 47.13
N TYR A 45 13.66 -31.65 46.64
CA TYR A 45 12.49 -32.40 47.08
C TYR A 45 12.94 -33.78 47.58
N GLN A 46 12.63 -34.08 48.84
CA GLN A 46 13.05 -35.30 49.53
C GLN A 46 12.00 -35.68 50.57
N ASN A 47 11.78 -36.98 50.82
CA ASN A 47 10.83 -37.46 51.84
C ASN A 47 9.41 -36.86 51.71
N ASN A 48 8.94 -36.72 50.47
CA ASN A 48 7.63 -36.15 50.13
C ASN A 48 7.44 -34.66 50.54
N GLN A 49 8.53 -33.92 50.75
CA GLN A 49 8.51 -32.49 51.10
C GLN A 49 9.55 -31.69 50.31
N THR A 50 9.26 -30.41 50.02
CA THR A 50 10.21 -29.47 49.42
C THR A 50 11.03 -28.78 50.52
N LEU A 51 12.35 -28.96 50.52
CA LEU A 51 13.24 -28.44 51.57
C LEU A 51 13.74 -27.03 51.23
N LEU A 52 12.94 -26.01 51.52
CA LEU A 52 13.23 -24.61 51.17
C LEU A 52 14.56 -24.08 51.76
N ASP A 53 14.92 -24.49 52.97
CA ASP A 53 16.13 -24.00 53.65
C ASP A 53 17.44 -24.52 53.04
N SER A 54 17.38 -25.51 52.16
CA SER A 54 18.54 -26.01 51.41
C SER A 54 18.77 -25.27 50.09
N SER A 55 17.79 -24.51 49.60
CA SER A 55 17.88 -23.76 48.34
C SER A 55 18.72 -22.50 48.48
N HIS A 56 19.40 -22.11 47.41
CA HIS A 56 20.17 -20.87 47.37
C HIS A 56 19.24 -19.65 47.54
N GLU A 57 19.69 -18.63 48.27
CA GLU A 57 18.89 -17.45 48.64
C GLU A 57 18.18 -16.79 47.43
N ARG A 58 18.84 -16.74 46.27
CA ARG A 58 18.30 -16.22 44.99
C ARG A 58 16.99 -16.88 44.53
N TYR A 59 16.79 -18.16 44.85
CA TYR A 59 15.67 -18.99 44.38
C TYR A 59 14.61 -19.24 45.46
N ARG A 60 14.89 -18.85 46.70
CA ARG A 60 13.94 -18.95 47.81
C ARG A 60 12.66 -18.18 47.47
N ASP A 61 11.51 -18.81 47.74
CA ASP A 61 10.16 -18.29 47.47
C ASP A 61 9.81 -18.01 45.98
N ARG A 62 10.73 -18.26 45.05
CA ARG A 62 10.53 -18.09 43.60
C ARG A 62 10.44 -19.42 42.86
N ALA A 63 11.08 -20.46 43.38
CA ALA A 63 11.10 -21.80 42.81
C ALA A 63 10.05 -22.70 43.49
N GLU A 64 9.13 -23.28 42.72
CA GLU A 64 8.11 -24.20 43.25
C GLU A 64 7.83 -25.39 42.31
N LEU A 65 7.48 -26.54 42.88
CA LEU A 65 7.02 -27.72 42.13
C LEU A 65 5.50 -27.78 42.07
N PHE A 66 4.97 -28.46 41.05
CA PHE A 66 3.54 -28.74 40.92
C PHE A 66 3.13 -29.92 41.82
N THR A 67 2.90 -29.67 43.10
CA THR A 67 2.59 -30.72 44.11
C THR A 67 1.47 -31.67 43.72
N ALA A 68 0.44 -31.18 43.01
CA ALA A 68 -0.68 -31.98 42.52
C ALA A 68 -0.32 -32.94 41.36
N GLU A 69 0.80 -32.72 40.67
CA GLU A 69 1.24 -33.51 39.52
C GLU A 69 2.39 -34.47 39.84
N ILE A 70 2.99 -34.35 41.03
CA ILE A 70 4.05 -35.25 41.52
C ILE A 70 3.61 -36.74 41.51
N PRO A 71 2.39 -37.11 41.95
CA PRO A 71 1.94 -38.52 41.86
C PRO A 71 1.84 -39.06 40.43
N LYS A 72 1.84 -38.19 39.42
CA LYS A 72 1.84 -38.54 38.00
C LYS A 72 3.25 -38.59 37.40
N GLY A 73 4.30 -38.44 38.21
CA GLY A 73 5.69 -38.42 37.77
C GLY A 73 6.16 -37.09 37.18
N ASN A 74 5.42 -36.00 37.38
CA ASN A 74 5.81 -34.67 36.91
C ASN A 74 6.52 -33.87 38.02
N PHE A 75 7.80 -33.60 37.80
CA PHE A 75 8.67 -32.83 38.69
C PHE A 75 9.13 -31.52 38.04
N SER A 76 8.32 -30.98 37.14
CA SER A 76 8.59 -29.70 36.48
C SER A 76 8.70 -28.57 37.50
N LEU A 77 9.69 -27.70 37.31
CA LEU A 77 9.96 -26.56 38.17
C LEU A 77 9.29 -25.31 37.60
N ARG A 78 8.49 -24.63 38.42
CA ARG A 78 8.02 -23.28 38.10
C ARG A 78 8.94 -22.27 38.77
N LEU A 79 9.55 -21.40 37.97
CA LEU A 79 10.37 -20.31 38.44
C LEU A 79 9.61 -19.00 38.22
N LYS A 80 9.26 -18.34 39.32
CA LYS A 80 8.48 -17.10 39.34
C LYS A 80 9.36 -15.88 39.11
N SER A 81 8.82 -14.92 38.36
CA SER A 81 9.44 -13.62 38.08
C SER A 81 10.90 -13.76 37.66
N VAL A 82 11.13 -14.38 36.50
CA VAL A 82 12.47 -14.70 35.98
C VAL A 82 13.31 -13.44 35.79
N ARG A 83 14.60 -13.48 36.16
CA ARG A 83 15.55 -12.36 36.07
C ARG A 83 16.62 -12.61 35.00
N THR A 84 17.29 -11.55 34.54
CA THR A 84 18.43 -11.63 33.60
C THR A 84 19.53 -12.60 34.06
N GLU A 85 19.79 -12.64 35.37
CA GLU A 85 20.73 -13.55 36.03
C GLU A 85 20.31 -15.03 36.06
N ASP A 86 19.03 -15.32 35.81
CA ASP A 86 18.50 -16.70 35.76
C ASP A 86 18.79 -17.37 34.42
N LYS A 87 19.25 -16.63 33.41
CA LYS A 87 19.75 -17.21 32.17
C LYS A 87 20.83 -18.26 32.48
N GLY A 88 20.71 -19.43 31.87
CA GLY A 88 21.67 -20.52 32.06
C GLY A 88 21.08 -21.90 31.85
N VAL A 89 21.87 -22.91 32.21
CA VAL A 89 21.49 -24.32 32.09
C VAL A 89 20.97 -24.80 33.45
N TYR A 90 19.78 -25.38 33.43
CA TYR A 90 19.15 -26.01 34.60
C TYR A 90 19.16 -27.52 34.42
N MET A 91 19.50 -28.24 35.47
CA MET A 91 19.55 -29.70 35.50
C MET A 91 18.58 -30.22 36.56
N CYS A 92 17.60 -31.00 36.11
CA CYS A 92 16.77 -31.84 36.97
C CYS A 92 17.48 -33.17 37.15
N LYS A 93 17.66 -33.62 38.40
CA LYS A 93 18.20 -34.94 38.72
C LYS A 93 17.24 -35.68 39.64
N VAL A 94 16.87 -36.90 39.26
CA VAL A 94 15.93 -37.76 39.98
C VAL A 94 16.67 -39.02 40.42
N PHE A 95 16.55 -39.37 41.69
CA PHE A 95 17.09 -40.60 42.28
C PHE A 95 15.95 -41.53 42.72
N SER A 96 16.06 -42.80 42.33
CA SER A 96 15.08 -43.84 42.69
C SER A 96 15.75 -45.21 42.78
N GLY A 97 15.72 -45.84 43.95
CA GLY A 97 16.17 -47.23 44.15
C GLY A 97 17.62 -47.48 43.69
N GLY A 98 18.51 -46.52 43.91
CA GLY A 98 19.92 -46.59 43.48
C GLY A 98 20.20 -46.24 42.01
N LEU A 99 19.17 -45.92 41.22
CA LEU A 99 19.31 -45.40 39.86
C LEU A 99 19.19 -43.87 39.86
N SER A 100 19.94 -43.20 38.98
CA SER A 100 19.83 -41.75 38.79
C SER A 100 19.58 -41.40 37.32
N ALA A 101 18.62 -40.53 37.05
CA ALA A 101 18.38 -39.95 35.75
C ALA A 101 18.47 -38.43 35.83
N SER A 102 18.93 -37.78 34.76
CA SER A 102 19.03 -36.31 34.70
C SER A 102 18.51 -35.78 33.38
N ALA A 103 17.84 -34.62 33.42
CA ALA A 103 17.39 -33.88 32.26
C ALA A 103 17.87 -32.43 32.34
N THR A 104 18.34 -31.88 31.23
CA THR A 104 18.81 -30.49 31.15
C THR A 104 17.89 -29.61 30.31
N VAL A 105 17.60 -28.43 30.87
CA VAL A 105 16.77 -27.39 30.27
C VAL A 105 17.59 -26.11 30.21
N VAL A 106 17.71 -25.52 29.03
CA VAL A 106 18.45 -24.27 28.83
C VAL A 106 17.46 -23.12 28.77
N LEU A 107 17.63 -22.13 29.65
CA LEU A 107 16.90 -20.87 29.59
C LEU A 107 17.72 -19.87 28.76
N GLU A 108 17.43 -19.79 27.46
CA GLU A 108 18.32 -19.15 26.47
C GLU A 108 18.04 -17.66 26.21
N ARG A 109 16.76 -17.26 26.31
CA ARG A 109 16.31 -15.93 25.86
C ARG A 109 15.46 -15.28 26.92
N LEU A 110 15.95 -14.16 27.43
CA LEU A 110 15.21 -13.17 28.24
C LEU A 110 14.97 -11.97 27.35
N GLY A 111 13.75 -11.87 26.82
CA GLY A 111 13.34 -10.79 25.94
C GLY A 111 12.84 -9.59 26.72
N LEU A 112 13.26 -8.39 26.32
CA LEU A 112 12.57 -7.15 26.65
C LEU A 112 11.43 -6.98 25.64
N THR A 113 10.20 -6.79 26.12
CA THR A 113 9.05 -6.52 25.25
C THR A 113 8.98 -5.01 25.00
N VAL A 114 9.22 -4.57 23.77
CA VAL A 114 8.89 -3.20 23.34
C VAL A 114 7.51 -3.22 22.71
N ARG A 115 6.64 -2.36 23.24
CA ARG A 115 5.31 -2.15 22.69
C ARG A 115 5.35 -0.91 21.77
N SER A 116 4.92 -1.11 20.53
CA SER A 116 4.68 -0.05 19.55
C SER A 116 3.16 0.06 19.29
N PRO A 117 2.63 1.20 18.81
CA PRO A 117 1.20 1.35 18.55
C PRO A 117 0.74 0.38 17.47
N SER A 118 -0.45 -0.17 17.65
CA SER A 118 -1.06 -1.12 16.72
C SER A 118 -1.61 -0.48 15.43
N GLY A 119 -1.18 0.75 15.08
CA GLY A 119 -1.73 1.48 13.92
C GLY A 119 -0.89 2.68 13.45
N PRO A 120 -1.10 3.13 12.19
CA PRO A 120 -0.35 4.23 11.60
C PRO A 120 -0.67 5.57 12.29
N LEU A 121 0.36 6.33 12.65
CA LEU A 121 0.19 7.70 13.14
C LEU A 121 -0.08 8.65 11.96
N VAL A 122 -1.07 9.53 12.12
CA VAL A 122 -1.42 10.57 11.15
C VAL A 122 -1.34 11.93 11.84
N ALA A 123 -0.56 12.84 11.28
CA ALA A 123 -0.38 14.19 11.79
C ALA A 123 -0.41 15.22 10.64
N PRO A 124 -1.01 16.41 10.83
CA PRO A 124 -1.00 17.48 9.84
C PRO A 124 0.42 18.01 9.54
N LEU A 125 0.64 18.55 8.34
CA LEU A 125 1.87 19.26 8.00
C LEU A 125 2.07 20.49 8.92
N GLY A 126 3.32 20.76 9.28
CA GLY A 126 3.72 21.82 10.21
C GLY A 126 3.43 21.54 11.68
N SER A 127 2.76 20.41 11.99
CA SER A 127 2.49 20.00 13.38
C SER A 127 3.64 19.18 13.98
N SER A 128 3.46 18.73 15.22
CA SER A 128 4.40 17.88 15.94
C SER A 128 3.79 16.51 16.21
N VAL A 129 4.58 15.44 16.10
CA VAL A 129 4.16 14.07 16.41
C VAL A 129 5.12 13.43 17.41
N VAL A 130 4.60 12.52 18.24
CA VAL A 130 5.40 11.70 19.14
C VAL A 130 5.38 10.27 18.63
N LEU A 131 6.54 9.76 18.24
CA LEU A 131 6.79 8.36 17.89
C LEU A 131 7.06 7.59 19.20
N PRO A 132 6.16 6.72 19.65
CA PRO A 132 6.31 6.06 20.93
C PRO A 132 7.29 4.89 20.82
N CYS A 133 8.20 4.80 21.78
CA CYS A 133 9.06 3.66 22.02
C CYS A 133 9.22 3.54 23.53
N TYR A 134 8.85 2.40 24.11
CA TYR A 134 8.99 2.18 25.54
C TYR A 134 9.22 0.71 25.83
N VAL A 135 9.95 0.45 26.91
CA VAL A 135 10.26 -0.87 27.45
C VAL A 135 9.53 -0.98 28.79
N ASP A 136 8.86 -2.10 29.04
CA ASP A 136 8.05 -2.32 30.25
C ASP A 136 8.91 -2.41 31.56
N GLU A 137 10.25 -2.32 31.47
CA GLU A 137 11.19 -2.52 32.59
C GLU A 137 12.25 -1.40 32.78
N LEU A 138 12.69 -1.24 34.03
CA LEU A 138 13.81 -0.38 34.44
C LEU A 138 15.14 -0.97 33.97
N LEU A 139 15.69 -0.45 32.87
CA LEU A 139 17.03 -0.82 32.40
C LEU A 139 18.09 -0.17 33.31
N SER A 140 19.13 -0.94 33.66
CA SER A 140 20.33 -0.37 34.28
C SER A 140 20.92 0.68 33.33
N MET A 141 21.14 1.91 33.83
CA MET A 141 21.59 3.05 33.02
C MET A 141 23.06 2.95 32.57
N GLU A 142 23.80 1.96 33.06
CA GLU A 142 25.18 1.77 32.64
C GLU A 142 25.22 1.37 31.15
N SER A 143 25.70 2.29 30.30
CA SER A 143 25.91 2.12 28.85
C SER A 143 24.66 1.78 28.02
N LEU A 144 23.54 2.44 28.31
CA LEU A 144 22.36 2.44 27.46
C LEU A 144 22.58 3.30 26.21
N GLU A 145 22.34 2.73 25.03
CA GLU A 145 22.37 3.45 23.76
C GLU A 145 21.03 3.25 23.03
N VAL A 146 20.37 4.37 22.72
CA VAL A 146 19.08 4.41 22.01
C VAL A 146 19.28 5.15 20.69
N GLU A 147 18.92 4.50 19.59
CA GLU A 147 19.03 5.05 18.25
C GLU A 147 17.65 5.11 17.59
N TRP A 148 17.24 6.31 17.18
CA TRP A 148 16.15 6.48 16.22
C TRP A 148 16.72 6.69 14.82
N ARG A 149 16.23 5.89 13.89
CA ARG A 149 16.62 5.98 12.48
C ARG A 149 15.43 5.77 11.57
N ARG A 150 15.54 6.26 10.34
CA ARG A 150 14.59 5.92 9.29
C ARG A 150 14.80 4.48 8.85
N THR A 151 13.72 3.72 8.68
CA THR A 151 13.80 2.32 8.22
C THR A 151 14.04 2.22 6.71
N ASP A 152 13.66 3.25 5.95
CA ASP A 152 13.80 3.30 4.49
C ASP A 152 15.18 3.81 4.02
N SER A 153 16.07 4.21 4.94
CA SER A 153 17.45 4.56 4.62
C SER A 153 18.41 4.20 5.75
N GLU A 154 19.33 3.28 5.45
CA GLU A 154 20.31 2.78 6.44
C GLU A 154 21.29 3.85 6.95
N THR A 155 21.40 5.00 6.26
CA THR A 155 22.32 6.09 6.63
C THR A 155 21.65 7.26 7.37
N HIS A 156 20.32 7.25 7.53
CA HIS A 156 19.58 8.37 8.14
C HIS A 156 19.28 8.08 9.61
N VAL A 157 20.31 8.20 10.43
CA VAL A 157 20.17 8.25 11.89
C VAL A 157 19.61 9.62 12.28
N ILE A 158 18.43 9.64 12.89
CA ILE A 158 17.70 10.87 13.20
C ILE A 158 18.22 11.46 14.51
N HIS A 159 18.28 10.63 15.55
CA HIS A 159 18.65 11.06 16.89
C HIS A 159 19.21 9.88 17.69
N VAL A 160 20.32 10.11 18.39
CA VAL A 160 20.96 9.12 19.26
C VAL A 160 20.99 9.64 20.69
N TYR A 161 20.71 8.76 21.64
CA TYR A 161 20.94 8.98 23.06
C TYR A 161 22.03 8.01 23.54
N LYS A 162 23.11 8.55 24.10
CA LYS A 162 24.24 7.78 24.62
C LYS A 162 24.93 8.54 25.75
N ASP A 163 25.32 7.83 26.81
CA ASP A 163 26.11 8.37 27.93
C ASP A 163 25.52 9.65 28.56
N GLY A 164 24.19 9.74 28.63
CA GLY A 164 23.49 10.89 29.21
C GLY A 164 23.29 12.08 28.26
N GLN A 165 23.73 11.99 27.01
CA GLN A 165 23.60 13.04 26.00
C GLN A 165 22.70 12.59 24.85
N ALA A 166 21.84 13.49 24.39
CA ALA A 166 20.98 13.32 23.23
C ALA A 166 21.52 14.20 22.09
N GLU A 167 21.94 13.59 20.98
CA GLU A 167 22.49 14.31 19.83
C GLU A 167 21.78 13.92 18.53
N SER A 168 21.37 14.90 17.73
CA SER A 168 20.85 14.66 16.39
C SER A 168 22.00 14.49 15.41
N GLN A 169 21.94 13.44 14.58
CA GLN A 169 23.03 13.08 13.67
C GLN A 169 22.80 13.57 12.23
N HIS A 170 21.56 13.94 11.89
CA HIS A 170 21.19 14.32 10.52
C HIS A 170 20.74 15.78 10.44
N GLN A 171 21.24 16.51 9.44
CA GLN A 171 21.09 17.96 9.33
C GLN A 171 19.62 18.40 9.24
N ASP A 172 18.76 17.61 8.59
CA ASP A 172 17.32 17.90 8.44
C ASP A 172 16.52 17.77 9.74
N TYR A 173 17.08 17.09 10.75
CA TYR A 173 16.41 16.77 12.02
C TYR A 173 16.99 17.51 13.23
N HIS A 174 18.09 18.25 13.04
CA HIS A 174 18.89 18.86 14.11
C HIS A 174 18.08 19.72 15.09
N ASP A 175 17.13 20.51 14.60
CA ASP A 175 16.32 21.43 15.43
C ASP A 175 14.87 20.95 15.64
N ARG A 176 14.53 19.77 15.11
CA ARG A 176 13.14 19.30 15.00
C ARG A 176 12.90 17.97 15.73
N ALA A 177 13.92 17.15 15.95
CA ALA A 177 13.82 15.87 16.63
C ALA A 177 14.32 15.97 18.07
N HIS A 178 13.51 15.52 19.04
CA HIS A 178 13.78 15.69 20.47
C HIS A 178 13.46 14.42 21.26
N PHE A 179 14.35 14.02 22.16
CA PHE A 179 14.08 13.00 23.18
C PHE A 179 13.45 13.59 24.45
N PHE A 180 12.58 12.82 25.09
CA PHE A 180 12.09 13.10 26.45
C PHE A 180 13.11 12.60 27.48
N THR A 181 14.20 13.34 27.66
CA THR A 181 15.34 12.95 28.51
C THR A 181 14.95 12.64 29.97
N ASP A 182 13.90 13.27 30.48
CA ASP A 182 13.30 13.04 31.80
C ASP A 182 12.58 11.68 31.94
N GLN A 183 12.17 11.08 30.82
CA GLN A 183 11.42 9.82 30.80
C GLN A 183 12.27 8.60 30.41
N ILE A 184 13.50 8.82 29.93
CA ILE A 184 14.45 7.74 29.57
C ILE A 184 14.74 6.85 30.78
N GLN A 185 14.90 7.45 31.98
CA GLN A 185 15.08 6.72 33.24
C GLN A 185 13.88 5.81 33.62
N HIS A 186 12.71 6.05 33.01
CA HIS A 186 11.48 5.28 33.22
C HIS A 186 11.22 4.28 32.07
N GLY A 187 12.22 3.98 31.25
CA GLY A 187 12.07 3.05 30.12
C GLY A 187 11.27 3.62 28.94
N LYS A 188 11.05 4.94 28.88
CA LYS A 188 10.35 5.61 27.77
C LYS A 188 11.36 6.32 26.88
N PHE A 189 11.45 5.85 25.64
CA PHE A 189 12.41 6.26 24.61
C PHE A 189 11.72 6.92 23.41
N SER A 190 10.53 7.48 23.61
CA SER A 190 9.74 8.13 22.57
C SER A 190 10.48 9.32 21.94
N LEU A 191 10.32 9.50 20.63
CA LEU A 191 10.87 10.63 19.88
C LEU A 191 9.78 11.63 19.55
N ARG A 192 9.99 12.91 19.85
CA ARG A 192 9.13 14.01 19.38
C ARG A 192 9.74 14.62 18.11
N LEU A 193 8.96 14.71 17.05
CA LEU A 193 9.33 15.35 15.80
C LEU A 193 8.42 16.54 15.54
N ASP A 194 9.00 17.74 15.51
CA ASP A 194 8.32 19.03 15.32
C ASP A 194 8.34 19.48 13.85
N ASN A 195 7.44 20.40 13.48
CA ASN A 195 7.36 21.06 12.16
C ASN A 195 7.32 20.09 10.96
N LEU A 196 6.44 19.09 11.01
CA LEU A 196 6.36 18.00 10.03
C LEU A 196 6.27 18.46 8.57
N THR A 197 7.04 17.81 7.70
CA THR A 197 7.04 18.01 6.25
C THR A 197 6.56 16.74 5.55
N ALA A 198 6.20 16.84 4.26
CA ALA A 198 5.82 15.67 3.46
C ALA A 198 6.97 14.66 3.29
N GLU A 199 8.21 15.07 3.57
CA GLU A 199 9.41 14.22 3.49
C GLU A 199 9.62 13.39 4.76
N ASP A 200 8.96 13.76 5.87
CA ASP A 200 8.97 13.02 7.13
C ASP A 200 8.00 11.82 7.12
N GLU A 201 7.19 11.65 6.08
CA GLU A 201 6.37 10.44 5.90
C GLU A 201 7.27 9.23 5.65
N GLY A 202 7.21 8.24 6.55
CA GLY A 202 7.94 7.00 6.36
C GLY A 202 7.97 6.12 7.62
N PRO A 203 8.54 4.91 7.50
CA PRO A 203 8.76 4.02 8.63
C PRO A 203 9.97 4.45 9.47
N TYR A 204 9.82 4.38 10.80
CA TYR A 204 10.86 4.72 11.77
C TYR A 204 11.20 3.49 12.63
N THR A 205 12.47 3.30 12.94
CA THR A 205 12.95 2.22 13.83
C THR A 205 13.55 2.83 15.09
N CYS A 206 13.08 2.35 16.24
CA CYS A 206 13.73 2.55 17.54
C CYS A 206 14.60 1.33 17.84
N THR A 207 15.90 1.55 18.08
CA THR A 207 16.84 0.51 18.52
C THR A 207 17.30 0.84 19.93
N VAL A 208 17.07 -0.07 20.87
CA VAL A 208 17.56 0.04 22.25
C VAL A 208 18.62 -1.03 22.46
N SER A 209 19.80 -0.61 22.93
CA SER A 209 20.94 -1.49 23.17
C SER A 209 21.52 -1.29 24.57
N ALA A 210 21.85 -2.40 25.23
CA ALA A 210 22.47 -2.45 26.55
C ALA A 210 23.69 -3.40 26.53
N LYS A 211 24.68 -3.15 27.41
CA LYS A 211 25.98 -3.88 27.47
C LYS A 211 25.87 -5.41 27.55
N SER A 212 24.72 -5.96 27.91
CA SER A 212 24.43 -7.40 27.93
C SER A 212 24.05 -7.97 26.55
N ASN A 213 24.75 -7.62 25.46
CA ASN A 213 24.50 -8.14 24.10
C ASN A 213 23.02 -8.14 23.65
N LEU A 214 22.16 -7.32 24.26
CA LEU A 214 20.75 -7.25 23.94
C LEU A 214 20.56 -6.09 22.97
N LYS A 215 20.29 -6.41 21.71
CA LYS A 215 19.91 -5.45 20.67
C LYS A 215 18.44 -5.67 20.34
N LEU A 216 17.61 -4.71 20.68
CA LEU A 216 16.18 -4.75 20.39
C LEU A 216 15.84 -3.70 19.34
N SER A 217 15.36 -4.15 18.18
CA SER A 217 14.87 -3.28 17.12
C SER A 217 13.36 -3.46 16.98
N VAL A 218 12.62 -2.37 17.08
CA VAL A 218 11.19 -2.37 16.74
C VAL A 218 11.05 -2.36 15.23
N LEU A 219 10.66 -3.50 14.65
CA LEU A 219 10.26 -3.57 13.25
C LEU A 219 8.74 -3.46 13.18
N ASP A 220 8.26 -2.58 12.30
CA ASP A 220 6.83 -2.31 12.10
C ASP A 220 6.05 -3.63 11.84
N PRO A 221 4.95 -3.94 12.57
CA PRO A 221 4.31 -5.27 12.52
C PRO A 221 3.59 -5.62 11.21
N CYS A 222 3.46 -4.67 10.28
CA CYS A 222 2.83 -4.92 8.98
C CYS A 222 3.88 -4.83 7.88
N ARG A 223 4.72 -5.87 7.74
CA ARG A 223 5.40 -6.14 6.48
C ARG A 223 4.78 -7.39 5.89
N ILE A 224 4.10 -7.25 4.75
CA ILE A 224 3.63 -8.39 3.98
C ILE A 224 4.85 -9.29 3.70
N PRO A 225 4.77 -10.63 3.89
CA PRO A 225 5.90 -11.51 3.59
C PRO A 225 6.43 -11.27 2.18
N ASP A 226 7.74 -11.09 2.01
CA ASP A 226 8.36 -10.80 0.71
C ASP A 226 7.98 -11.82 -0.38
N SER A 227 7.66 -13.06 0.03
CA SER A 227 7.10 -14.11 -0.84
C SER A 227 5.77 -13.74 -1.47
N LEU A 228 4.86 -13.11 -0.71
CA LEU A 228 3.55 -12.69 -1.19
C LEU A 228 3.67 -11.47 -2.12
N LEU A 229 4.53 -10.50 -1.81
CA LEU A 229 4.80 -9.37 -2.71
C LEU A 229 5.41 -9.86 -4.05
N ARG A 230 6.36 -10.81 -4.00
CA ARG A 230 6.92 -11.45 -5.20
C ARG A 230 5.84 -12.15 -6.04
N LEU A 231 4.91 -12.85 -5.40
CA LEU A 231 3.80 -13.50 -6.11
C LEU A 231 2.89 -12.49 -6.82
N HIS A 232 2.57 -11.36 -6.16
CA HIS A 232 1.76 -10.30 -6.76
C HIS A 232 2.48 -9.64 -7.94
N LEU A 233 3.78 -9.38 -7.82
CA LEU A 233 4.59 -8.87 -8.93
C LEU A 233 4.62 -9.86 -10.10
N PHE A 234 4.77 -11.15 -9.83
CA PHE A 234 4.69 -12.19 -10.87
C PHE A 234 3.33 -12.18 -11.59
N LEU A 235 2.24 -12.06 -10.84
CA LEU A 235 0.87 -11.98 -11.39
C LEU A 235 0.65 -10.73 -12.26
N VAL A 236 1.35 -9.62 -11.98
CA VAL A 236 1.29 -8.40 -12.79
C VAL A 236 2.12 -8.53 -14.06
N PHE A 237 3.37 -8.97 -13.96
CA PHE A 237 4.28 -8.96 -15.11
C PHE A 237 4.09 -10.15 -16.05
N CYS A 238 4.02 -11.38 -15.53
CA CYS A 238 4.06 -12.60 -16.34
C CYS A 238 2.87 -12.69 -17.33
N PRO A 239 1.61 -12.52 -16.92
CA PRO A 239 0.47 -12.58 -17.83
C PRO A 239 0.51 -11.48 -18.92
N ASN A 240 0.89 -10.25 -18.57
CA ASN A 240 0.98 -9.16 -19.54
C ASN A 240 2.11 -9.38 -20.56
N ILE A 241 3.25 -9.92 -20.15
CA ILE A 241 4.35 -10.31 -21.07
C ILE A 241 3.90 -11.43 -22.00
N ILE A 242 3.20 -12.45 -21.50
CA ILE A 242 2.65 -13.53 -22.33
C ILE A 242 1.67 -12.97 -23.36
N MET A 243 0.75 -12.11 -22.94
CA MET A 243 -0.21 -11.45 -23.84
C MET A 243 0.47 -10.57 -24.88
N PHE A 244 1.54 -9.86 -24.52
CA PHE A 244 2.36 -9.10 -25.46
C PHE A 244 2.87 -10.03 -26.58
N PHE A 245 3.52 -11.15 -26.24
CA PHE A 245 4.00 -12.09 -27.24
C PHE A 245 2.86 -12.74 -28.04
N ALA A 246 1.71 -13.01 -27.43
CA ALA A 246 0.54 -13.52 -28.13
C ALA A 246 0.08 -12.56 -29.24
N PHE A 247 0.02 -11.25 -28.97
CA PHE A 247 -0.32 -10.24 -29.98
C PHE A 247 0.77 -10.02 -31.03
N VAL A 248 2.04 -10.21 -30.68
CA VAL A 248 3.14 -10.23 -31.66
C VAL A 248 2.95 -11.39 -32.63
N PHE A 249 2.72 -12.61 -32.12
CA PHE A 249 2.50 -13.77 -32.98
C PHE A 249 1.22 -13.64 -33.81
N TRP A 250 0.14 -13.15 -33.20
CA TRP A 250 -1.09 -12.84 -33.92
C TRP A 250 -0.84 -11.89 -35.09
N GLY A 251 -0.11 -10.80 -34.88
CA GLY A 251 0.21 -9.83 -35.92
C GLY A 251 1.09 -10.37 -37.04
N VAL A 252 1.97 -11.34 -36.76
CA VAL A 252 2.84 -11.96 -37.77
C VAL A 252 2.11 -13.02 -38.59
N SER A 253 1.21 -13.79 -37.98
CA SER A 253 0.51 -14.87 -38.65
C SER A 253 -0.67 -14.35 -39.48
N GLU A 254 -1.61 -13.66 -38.83
CA GLU A 254 -2.96 -13.52 -39.37
C GLU A 254 -3.64 -12.17 -39.03
N GLY A 255 -3.22 -11.50 -37.97
CA GLY A 255 -3.78 -10.25 -37.47
C GLY A 255 -3.39 -9.03 -38.30
N SER A 256 -4.08 -7.91 -38.09
CA SER A 256 -3.69 -6.66 -38.73
C SER A 256 -2.49 -6.02 -38.00
N LEU A 257 -1.61 -5.36 -38.77
CA LEU A 257 -0.45 -4.66 -38.19
C LEU A 257 -0.88 -3.57 -37.19
N ASN A 258 -1.96 -2.83 -37.50
CA ASN A 258 -2.45 -1.74 -36.66
C ASN A 258 -3.01 -2.24 -35.33
N GLU A 259 -3.74 -3.36 -35.37
CA GLU A 259 -4.26 -4.05 -34.20
C GLU A 259 -3.13 -4.60 -33.32
N SER A 260 -2.20 -5.35 -33.90
CA SER A 260 -1.07 -5.92 -33.19
C SER A 260 -0.21 -4.85 -32.52
N VAL A 261 0.16 -3.78 -33.24
CA VAL A 261 0.96 -2.69 -32.68
C VAL A 261 0.25 -2.00 -31.51
N SER A 262 -1.06 -1.75 -31.63
CA SER A 262 -1.86 -1.11 -30.56
C SER A 262 -1.98 -2.02 -29.33
N CYS A 263 -2.32 -3.29 -29.52
CA CYS A 263 -2.48 -4.24 -28.41
C CYS A 263 -1.13 -4.56 -27.74
N CYS A 264 -0.04 -4.69 -28.51
CA CYS A 264 1.29 -4.90 -27.96
C CYS A 264 1.72 -3.72 -27.07
N ALA A 265 1.53 -2.48 -27.55
CA ALA A 265 1.88 -1.30 -26.77
C ALA A 265 1.08 -1.23 -25.46
N LEU A 266 -0.22 -1.57 -25.50
CA LEU A 266 -1.06 -1.67 -24.31
C LEU A 266 -0.47 -2.67 -23.30
N TYR A 267 -0.30 -3.95 -23.66
CA TYR A 267 0.17 -4.98 -22.72
C TYR A 267 1.60 -4.78 -22.24
N PHE A 268 2.44 -4.07 -23.00
CA PHE A 268 3.78 -3.68 -22.56
C PHE A 268 3.74 -2.63 -21.43
N LEU A 269 2.85 -1.64 -21.53
CA LEU A 269 2.75 -0.52 -20.57
C LEU A 269 1.84 -0.82 -19.38
N ARG A 270 0.90 -1.75 -19.56
CA ARG A 270 -0.13 -2.15 -18.58
C ARG A 270 0.35 -2.53 -17.19
N PRO A 271 1.53 -3.17 -16.98
CA PRO A 271 2.06 -3.42 -15.65
C PRO A 271 2.17 -2.17 -14.78
N ILE A 272 2.48 -1.00 -15.36
CA ILE A 272 2.62 0.26 -14.62
C ILE A 272 1.29 0.67 -14.00
N VAL A 273 0.19 0.60 -14.75
CA VAL A 273 -1.16 0.91 -14.23
C VAL A 273 -1.64 -0.09 -13.20
N LEU A 274 -1.34 -1.38 -13.40
CA LEU A 274 -1.71 -2.40 -12.42
C LEU A 274 -0.99 -2.18 -11.09
N LEU A 275 0.31 -1.83 -11.12
CA LEU A 275 1.05 -1.43 -9.91
C LEU A 275 0.48 -0.16 -9.28
N TRP A 276 0.04 0.79 -10.11
CA TRP A 276 -0.62 2.00 -9.62
C TRP A 276 -1.98 1.68 -8.97
N ALA A 277 -2.76 0.74 -9.51
CA ALA A 277 -4.06 0.35 -8.97
C ALA A 277 -3.96 -0.64 -7.78
N ALA A 278 -2.76 -1.16 -7.50
CA ALA A 278 -2.55 -2.22 -6.52
C ALA A 278 -2.92 -1.77 -5.08
N PRO A 279 -3.69 -2.58 -4.33
CA PRO A 279 -4.06 -2.25 -2.94
C PRO A 279 -2.85 -2.25 -2.00
N TYR A 280 -1.81 -3.02 -2.32
CA TYR A 280 -0.57 -3.13 -1.56
C TYR A 280 0.48 -2.06 -1.91
N VAL A 281 0.11 -0.98 -2.63
CA VAL A 281 1.10 0.05 -3.02
C VAL A 281 1.83 0.67 -1.83
N LYS A 282 1.18 0.67 -0.66
CA LYS A 282 1.71 1.24 0.58
C LYS A 282 2.94 0.49 1.06
N GLU A 283 3.12 -0.76 0.65
CA GLU A 283 4.23 -1.64 0.99
C GLU A 283 5.48 -1.39 0.13
N PHE A 284 5.36 -0.67 -1.00
CA PHE A 284 6.54 -0.33 -1.81
C PHE A 284 7.44 0.66 -1.06
N THR A 285 8.75 0.57 -1.31
CA THR A 285 9.74 1.56 -0.86
C THR A 285 9.25 2.98 -1.17
N TYR A 286 9.43 3.92 -0.24
CA TYR A 286 8.95 5.31 -0.34
C TYR A 286 9.21 5.94 -1.72
N ASN A 287 10.45 5.83 -2.23
CA ASN A 287 10.82 6.35 -3.55
C ASN A 287 10.04 5.70 -4.70
N SER A 288 9.88 4.37 -4.67
CA SER A 288 9.13 3.62 -5.70
C SER A 288 7.64 3.93 -5.63
N LYS A 289 7.06 3.97 -4.42
CA LYS A 289 5.66 4.38 -4.17
C LYS A 289 5.42 5.77 -4.75
N ARG A 290 6.23 6.77 -4.37
CA ARG A 290 6.09 8.15 -4.84
C ARG A 290 6.14 8.24 -6.37
N ARG A 291 7.10 7.56 -7.00
CA ARG A 291 7.25 7.55 -8.47
C ARG A 291 6.09 6.86 -9.18
N ILE A 292 5.64 5.69 -8.69
CA ILE A 292 4.50 4.97 -9.26
C ILE A 292 3.23 5.82 -9.15
N LEU A 293 2.96 6.40 -7.99
CA LEU A 293 1.76 7.20 -7.75
C LEU A 293 1.73 8.49 -8.58
N LYS A 294 2.88 9.16 -8.72
CA LYS A 294 3.00 10.43 -9.42
C LYS A 294 3.06 10.27 -10.94
N TYR A 295 3.77 9.26 -11.45
CA TYR A 295 4.06 9.13 -12.89
C TYR A 295 3.44 7.90 -13.55
N GLY A 296 2.68 7.06 -12.83
CA GLY A 296 2.14 5.79 -13.35
C GLY A 296 1.35 5.94 -14.65
N TYR A 297 0.25 6.69 -14.64
CA TYR A 297 -0.56 6.92 -15.85
C TYR A 297 0.13 7.77 -16.90
N PHE A 298 0.99 8.70 -16.48
CA PHE A 298 1.81 9.48 -17.41
C PHE A 298 2.72 8.58 -18.25
N ALA A 299 3.40 7.64 -17.59
CA ALA A 299 4.30 6.68 -18.22
C ALA A 299 3.58 5.66 -19.11
N GLU A 300 2.26 5.47 -18.95
CA GLU A 300 1.45 4.70 -19.89
C GLU A 300 0.96 5.58 -21.05
N TYR A 301 0.29 6.70 -20.76
CA TYR A 301 -0.39 7.52 -21.76
C TYR A 301 0.55 8.03 -22.86
N VAL A 302 1.71 8.58 -22.48
CA VAL A 302 2.57 9.25 -23.46
C VAL A 302 3.24 8.26 -24.42
N PRO A 303 3.89 7.17 -23.96
CA PRO A 303 4.41 6.17 -24.88
C PRO A 303 3.32 5.50 -25.71
N PHE A 304 2.15 5.22 -25.12
CA PHE A 304 1.02 4.65 -25.85
C PHE A 304 0.54 5.61 -26.95
N SER A 305 0.44 6.91 -26.66
CA SER A 305 0.11 7.98 -27.61
C SER A 305 1.05 7.99 -28.81
N ILE A 306 2.36 7.99 -28.57
CA ILE A 306 3.37 8.01 -29.63
C ILE A 306 3.20 6.80 -30.57
N VAL A 307 2.98 5.60 -30.02
CA VAL A 307 2.82 4.39 -30.83
C VAL A 307 1.54 4.44 -31.67
N VAL A 308 0.41 4.80 -31.07
CA VAL A 308 -0.89 4.89 -31.75
C VAL A 308 -0.86 5.95 -32.85
N TYR A 309 -0.31 7.14 -32.59
CA TYR A 309 -0.20 8.18 -33.63
C TYR A 309 0.76 7.82 -34.74
N SER A 310 1.83 7.09 -34.45
CA SER A 310 2.74 6.59 -35.49
C SER A 310 2.03 5.60 -36.42
N ALA A 311 1.23 4.69 -35.87
CA ALA A 311 0.43 3.75 -36.65
C ALA A 311 -0.74 4.42 -37.41
N LEU A 312 -1.40 5.40 -36.79
CA LEU A 312 -2.45 6.20 -37.42
C LEU A 312 -1.88 7.04 -38.57
N PHE A 313 -0.71 7.67 -38.38
CA PHE A 313 -0.02 8.44 -39.41
C PHE A 313 0.30 7.58 -40.62
N LYS A 314 0.81 6.35 -40.43
CA LYS A 314 1.05 5.40 -41.52
C LYS A 314 -0.23 5.11 -42.31
N SER A 315 -1.34 4.90 -41.61
CA SER A 315 -2.65 4.65 -42.23
C SER A 315 -3.17 5.88 -42.98
N THR A 316 -2.88 7.08 -42.47
CA THR A 316 -3.23 8.36 -43.09
C THR A 316 -2.42 8.61 -44.35
N LEU A 317 -1.12 8.35 -44.30
CA LEU A 317 -0.18 8.61 -45.38
C LEU A 317 -0.57 7.86 -46.67
N GLN A 318 -1.12 6.66 -46.52
CA GLN A 318 -1.66 5.88 -47.64
C GLN A 318 -2.85 6.54 -48.32
N LYS A 319 -3.69 7.28 -47.58
CA LYS A 319 -4.87 7.99 -48.11
C LYS A 319 -4.58 9.43 -48.52
N VAL A 320 -3.54 10.04 -47.96
CA VAL A 320 -3.15 11.45 -48.15
C VAL A 320 -2.96 11.84 -49.62
N GLN A 321 -2.64 10.89 -50.51
CA GLN A 321 -2.52 11.17 -51.94
C GLN A 321 -3.79 11.72 -52.59
N TYR A 322 -4.97 11.40 -52.04
CA TYR A 322 -6.28 11.78 -52.61
C TYR A 322 -6.84 13.11 -52.07
N TYR A 323 -6.19 13.72 -51.07
CA TYR A 323 -6.64 14.98 -50.49
C TYR A 323 -6.14 16.20 -51.28
N PRO A 324 -6.81 17.36 -51.19
CA PRO A 324 -6.26 18.64 -51.63
C PRO A 324 -4.93 18.97 -50.95
N GLU A 325 -4.01 19.68 -51.62
CA GLU A 325 -2.67 20.00 -51.09
C GLU A 325 -2.71 20.70 -49.72
N PHE A 326 -3.68 21.58 -49.50
CA PHE A 326 -3.87 22.24 -48.22
C PHE A 326 -4.14 21.24 -47.08
N ASP A 327 -5.08 20.31 -47.27
CA ASP A 327 -5.42 19.29 -46.28
C ASP A 327 -4.24 18.35 -45.99
N LYS A 328 -3.42 18.02 -47.01
CA LYS A 328 -2.19 17.23 -46.82
C LYS A 328 -1.21 17.93 -45.88
N ILE A 329 -1.02 19.24 -46.04
CA ILE A 329 -0.14 20.03 -45.19
C ILE A 329 -0.70 20.09 -43.77
N VAL A 330 -1.99 20.38 -43.62
CA VAL A 330 -2.67 20.45 -42.32
C VAL A 330 -2.53 19.13 -41.55
N ILE A 331 -2.79 17.99 -42.19
CA ILE A 331 -2.66 16.67 -41.57
C ILE A 331 -1.23 16.43 -41.08
N LYS A 332 -0.22 16.69 -41.91
CA LYS A 332 1.20 16.52 -41.53
C LYS A 332 1.59 17.41 -40.35
N VAL A 333 1.14 18.67 -40.35
CA VAL A 333 1.38 19.61 -39.25
C VAL A 333 0.71 19.10 -37.97
N LEU A 334 -0.54 18.66 -38.02
CA LEU A 334 -1.26 18.14 -36.85
C LEU A 334 -0.58 16.92 -36.23
N PHE A 335 -0.15 15.95 -37.04
CA PHE A 335 0.62 14.80 -36.53
C PHE A 335 1.96 15.21 -35.92
N SER A 336 2.66 16.16 -36.55
CA SER A 336 3.93 16.67 -36.04
C SER A 336 3.75 17.39 -34.70
N VAL A 337 2.68 18.18 -34.56
CA VAL A 337 2.33 18.86 -33.31
C VAL A 337 2.07 17.83 -32.22
N VAL A 338 1.19 16.84 -32.44
CA VAL A 338 0.87 15.83 -31.41
C VAL A 338 2.09 15.03 -30.95
N ILE A 339 2.97 14.63 -31.87
CA ILE A 339 4.19 13.92 -31.50
C ILE A 339 5.14 14.83 -30.71
N LEU A 340 5.31 16.08 -31.16
CA LEU A 340 6.16 17.07 -30.49
C LEU A 340 5.64 17.38 -29.08
N THR A 341 4.34 17.55 -28.88
CA THR A 341 3.77 17.82 -27.55
C THR A 341 4.01 16.66 -26.59
N CYS A 342 3.89 15.41 -27.05
CA CYS A 342 4.26 14.22 -26.27
C CYS A 342 5.75 14.24 -25.86
N PHE A 343 6.66 14.51 -26.79
CA PHE A 343 8.09 14.62 -26.49
C PHE A 343 8.42 15.76 -25.53
N CYS A 344 7.82 16.94 -25.72
CA CYS A 344 7.99 18.08 -24.82
C CYS A 344 7.58 17.73 -23.39
N LYS A 345 6.46 17.00 -23.20
CA LYS A 345 6.02 16.59 -21.86
C LYS A 345 6.94 15.52 -21.23
N ILE A 346 7.51 14.60 -22.01
CA ILE A 346 8.55 13.66 -21.51
C ILE A 346 9.76 14.44 -21.01
N ILE A 347 10.25 15.39 -21.81
CA ILE A 347 11.41 16.21 -21.46
C ILE A 347 11.12 17.04 -20.21
N TYR A 348 9.94 17.64 -20.12
CA TYR A 348 9.47 18.37 -18.95
C TYR A 348 9.53 17.53 -17.67
N VAL A 349 8.95 16.33 -17.68
CA VAL A 349 8.96 15.43 -16.52
C VAL A 349 10.39 15.04 -16.13
N PHE A 350 11.26 14.79 -17.10
CA PHE A 350 12.65 14.46 -16.86
C PHE A 350 13.44 15.63 -16.25
N ILE A 351 13.19 16.86 -16.74
CA ILE A 351 13.78 18.08 -16.19
C ILE A 351 13.34 18.30 -14.75
N ILE A 352 12.06 18.06 -14.41
CA ILE A 352 11.59 18.17 -13.04
C ILE A 352 12.28 17.15 -12.13
N GLU A 353 12.37 15.89 -12.54
CA GLU A 353 13.03 14.85 -11.73
C GLU A 353 14.51 15.13 -11.48
N ILE A 354 15.24 15.67 -12.48
CA ILE A 354 16.65 16.07 -12.33
C ILE A 354 16.78 17.41 -11.59
N GLY A 355 15.80 18.31 -11.76
CA GLY A 355 15.82 19.71 -11.37
C GLY A 355 15.44 20.01 -9.92
N ILE A 356 15.02 19.01 -9.14
CA ILE A 356 14.67 19.15 -7.71
C ILE A 356 15.83 19.74 -6.86
N LYS A 357 17.06 19.88 -7.39
CA LYS A 357 18.18 20.52 -6.69
C LYS A 357 18.40 22.02 -6.91
N ARG A 358 17.60 22.76 -7.72
CA ARG A 358 17.85 24.20 -7.90
C ARG A 358 16.58 25.03 -8.06
N GLY A 359 16.23 25.74 -6.98
CA GLY A 359 15.06 26.60 -6.91
C GLY A 359 15.04 27.75 -7.94
N ARG A 360 13.81 28.08 -8.35
CA ARG A 360 13.33 29.25 -9.10
C ARG A 360 13.73 29.36 -10.59
N LYS A 361 12.85 28.82 -11.45
CA LYS A 361 12.19 29.44 -12.63
C LYS A 361 11.68 28.34 -13.58
N ILE A 362 10.55 27.70 -13.25
CA ILE A 362 9.86 26.77 -14.18
C ILE A 362 8.39 27.13 -14.41
N GLU A 363 7.78 28.07 -13.66
CA GLU A 363 6.35 28.41 -13.80
C GLU A 363 5.88 28.74 -15.24
N LEU A 364 6.69 29.44 -16.05
CA LEU A 364 6.33 29.73 -17.45
C LEU A 364 6.40 28.48 -18.34
N PHE A 365 7.37 27.59 -18.08
CA PHE A 365 7.53 26.35 -18.81
C PHE A 365 6.48 25.31 -18.39
N ASP A 366 6.12 25.28 -17.11
CA ASP A 366 5.00 24.51 -16.55
C ASP A 366 3.69 24.89 -17.27
N LEU A 367 3.38 26.19 -17.31
CA LEU A 367 2.16 26.70 -17.96
C LEU A 367 2.09 26.34 -19.46
N VAL A 368 3.21 26.48 -20.19
CA VAL A 368 3.26 26.17 -21.62
C VAL A 368 3.16 24.67 -21.86
N ALA A 369 3.85 23.84 -21.08
CA ALA A 369 3.80 22.39 -21.20
C ALA A 369 2.39 21.84 -20.92
N ASP A 370 1.69 22.40 -19.92
CA ASP A 370 0.35 21.96 -19.53
C ASP A 370 -0.72 22.40 -20.53
N MET A 371 -0.74 23.68 -20.94
CA MET A 371 -1.69 24.14 -21.96
C MET A 371 -1.53 23.38 -23.28
N THR A 372 -0.30 23.07 -23.65
CA THR A 372 0.01 22.33 -24.88
C THR A 372 -0.44 20.88 -24.80
N PHE A 373 -0.33 20.25 -23.62
CA PHE A 373 -0.74 18.86 -23.42
C PHE A 373 -2.27 18.71 -23.32
N ASP A 374 -2.98 19.73 -22.82
CA ASP A 374 -4.44 19.73 -22.69
C ASP A 374 -5.18 19.76 -24.02
N ILE A 375 -4.51 20.23 -25.08
CA ILE A 375 -5.05 20.26 -26.44
C ILE A 375 -4.88 18.89 -27.12
N VAL A 376 -4.04 17.98 -26.59
CA VAL A 376 -3.76 16.67 -27.20
C VAL A 376 -5.05 15.86 -27.43
N PRO A 377 -5.92 15.62 -26.42
CA PRO A 377 -7.23 14.95 -26.56
C PRO A 377 -8.04 15.42 -27.77
N THR A 378 -8.08 16.72 -27.95
CA THR A 378 -8.83 17.39 -28.99
C THR A 378 -8.22 17.13 -30.36
N LEU A 379 -6.89 17.25 -30.48
CA LEU A 379 -6.16 16.90 -31.70
C LEU A 379 -6.34 15.42 -32.09
N GLN A 380 -6.51 14.52 -31.10
CA GLN A 380 -6.73 13.09 -31.34
C GLN A 380 -7.98 12.84 -32.18
N PHE A 381 -9.11 13.45 -31.81
CA PHE A 381 -10.35 13.31 -32.57
C PHE A 381 -10.22 13.95 -33.95
N ILE A 382 -9.62 15.13 -34.07
CA ILE A 382 -9.41 15.77 -35.37
C ILE A 382 -8.66 14.83 -36.32
N LEU A 383 -7.55 14.26 -35.86
CA LEU A 383 -6.75 13.32 -36.65
C LEU A 383 -7.57 12.09 -37.06
N LEU A 384 -8.36 11.53 -36.13
CA LEU A 384 -9.23 10.38 -36.40
C LEU A 384 -10.26 10.70 -37.50
N PHE A 385 -10.91 11.86 -37.43
CA PHE A 385 -11.87 12.29 -38.46
C PHE A 385 -11.18 12.52 -39.81
N TYR A 386 -10.02 13.18 -39.87
CA TYR A 386 -9.28 13.32 -41.12
C TYR A 386 -8.88 11.98 -41.73
N THR A 387 -8.62 10.95 -40.91
CA THR A 387 -8.23 9.63 -41.40
C THR A 387 -9.35 8.77 -41.94
N PHE A 388 -10.54 8.83 -41.35
CA PHE A 388 -11.59 7.84 -41.61
C PHE A 388 -12.98 8.42 -41.87
N ALA A 389 -13.23 9.69 -41.56
CA ALA A 389 -14.51 10.33 -41.82
C ALA A 389 -14.52 11.05 -43.18
N SER A 390 -15.73 11.25 -43.72
CA SER A 390 -15.95 12.04 -44.94
C SER A 390 -15.52 13.51 -44.76
N ILE A 391 -15.16 14.20 -45.85
CA ILE A 391 -14.81 15.64 -45.87
C ILE A 391 -15.89 16.51 -45.20
N ARG A 392 -17.17 16.10 -45.25
CA ARG A 392 -18.28 16.78 -44.53
C ARG A 392 -18.24 16.58 -43.01
N GLY A 393 -17.71 15.45 -42.53
CA GLY A 393 -17.50 15.17 -41.10
C GLY A 393 -16.38 16.02 -40.49
N ALA A 394 -15.34 16.34 -41.26
CA ALA A 394 -14.27 17.25 -40.82
C ALA A 394 -14.79 18.68 -40.53
N PHE A 395 -15.82 19.13 -41.26
CA PHE A 395 -16.45 20.43 -41.03
C PHE A 395 -17.22 20.50 -39.69
N ILE A 396 -17.84 19.38 -39.28
CA ILE A 396 -18.50 19.25 -37.97
C ILE A 396 -17.47 19.38 -36.85
N VAL A 397 -16.28 18.81 -37.04
CA VAL A 397 -15.16 18.97 -36.10
C VAL A 397 -14.74 20.42 -36.00
N ILE A 398 -14.54 21.14 -37.10
CA ILE A 398 -14.13 22.56 -37.07
C ILE A 398 -15.13 23.46 -36.30
N VAL A 399 -16.42 23.13 -36.28
CA VAL A 399 -17.47 23.91 -35.59
C VAL A 399 -17.69 23.48 -34.14
N ILE A 400 -17.68 22.18 -33.87
CA ILE A 400 -17.96 21.65 -32.52
C ILE A 400 -16.71 21.72 -31.64
N LEU A 401 -15.52 21.50 -32.20
CA LEU A 401 -14.25 21.44 -31.48
C LEU A 401 -13.86 22.74 -30.75
N PRO A 402 -14.05 23.96 -31.32
CA PRO A 402 -13.81 25.19 -30.59
C PRO A 402 -14.76 25.38 -29.40
N VAL A 403 -16.00 24.90 -29.51
CA VAL A 403 -16.99 24.95 -28.42
C VAL A 403 -16.61 23.98 -27.31
N LEU A 404 -16.18 22.77 -27.66
CA LEU A 404 -15.68 21.77 -26.71
C LEU A 404 -14.42 22.26 -25.98
N LEU A 405 -13.44 22.82 -26.71
CA LEU A 405 -12.25 23.46 -26.16
C LEU A 405 -12.58 24.66 -25.26
N MET A 406 -13.61 25.45 -25.60
CA MET A 406 -14.05 26.56 -24.76
C MET A 406 -14.65 26.09 -23.43
N MET A 407 -15.29 24.91 -23.41
CA MET A 407 -15.92 24.39 -22.21
C MET A 407 -14.95 23.62 -21.30
N THR A 408 -13.84 23.09 -21.82
CA THR A 408 -12.75 22.51 -21.00
C THR A 408 -11.78 23.56 -20.46
N ASN A 409 -11.91 24.83 -20.88
CA ASN A 409 -11.05 25.94 -20.48
C ASN A 409 -11.17 26.27 -18.97
N ASP A 410 -10.03 26.58 -18.35
CA ASP A 410 -9.81 26.89 -16.92
C ASP A 410 -10.73 27.97 -16.31
N ARG A 411 -11.49 28.70 -17.12
CA ARG A 411 -12.51 29.64 -16.61
C ARG A 411 -13.65 28.95 -15.87
N TRP A 412 -13.88 27.65 -16.09
CA TRP A 412 -14.92 26.89 -15.38
C TRP A 412 -14.59 26.68 -13.90
N THR A 413 -13.35 26.32 -13.58
CA THR A 413 -12.87 26.18 -12.19
C THR A 413 -12.90 27.54 -11.49
N PHE A 414 -12.50 28.62 -12.18
CA PHE A 414 -12.59 29.99 -11.68
C PHE A 414 -14.05 30.45 -11.43
N ARG A 415 -15.00 30.11 -12.32
CA ARG A 415 -16.44 30.40 -12.10
C ARG A 415 -17.02 29.60 -10.93
N CYS A 416 -16.68 28.33 -10.79
CA CYS A 416 -17.12 27.52 -9.64
C CYS A 416 -16.53 28.00 -8.31
N GLY A 417 -15.29 28.51 -8.31
CA GLY A 417 -14.67 29.14 -7.14
C GLY A 417 -15.47 30.33 -6.61
N ARG A 418 -16.15 31.09 -7.48
CA ARG A 418 -17.08 32.17 -7.06
C ARG A 418 -18.38 31.66 -6.45
N LEU A 419 -18.80 30.43 -6.77
CA LEU A 419 -20.06 29.81 -6.32
C LEU A 419 -19.89 28.96 -5.05
N LYS A 420 -18.68 28.84 -4.47
CA LYS A 420 -18.37 28.03 -3.27
C LYS A 420 -18.88 26.58 -3.37
N CYS A 421 -18.82 25.96 -4.54
CA CYS A 421 -19.24 24.57 -4.70
C CYS A 421 -18.29 23.62 -3.95
N PRO A 422 -18.79 22.52 -3.34
CA PRO A 422 -17.93 21.49 -2.78
C PRO A 422 -17.02 20.88 -3.86
N PRO A 423 -15.73 20.59 -3.59
CA PRO A 423 -14.80 20.03 -4.57
C PRO A 423 -15.32 18.74 -5.23
N LEU A 424 -16.01 17.89 -4.47
CA LEU A 424 -16.63 16.65 -4.95
C LEU A 424 -17.67 16.90 -6.06
N VAL A 425 -18.46 17.96 -5.95
CA VAL A 425 -19.49 18.32 -6.93
C VAL A 425 -18.85 18.81 -8.21
N ILE A 426 -17.84 19.68 -8.11
CA ILE A 426 -17.08 20.19 -9.27
C ILE A 426 -16.46 19.00 -10.03
N ARG A 427 -15.81 18.11 -9.30
CA ARG A 427 -15.18 16.90 -9.83
C ARG A 427 -16.16 16.00 -10.59
N THR A 428 -17.32 15.75 -9.98
CA THR A 428 -18.38 14.92 -10.58
C THR A 428 -18.96 15.57 -11.83
N LEU A 429 -19.23 16.87 -11.79
CA LEU A 429 -19.71 17.62 -12.96
C LEU A 429 -18.69 17.64 -14.10
N MET A 430 -17.40 17.81 -13.80
CA MET A 430 -16.35 17.76 -14.83
C MET A 430 -16.22 16.36 -15.44
N LEU A 431 -16.29 15.29 -14.64
CA LEU A 431 -16.31 13.92 -15.17
C LEU A 431 -17.50 13.69 -16.10
N ILE A 432 -18.71 14.02 -15.65
CA ILE A 432 -19.93 13.89 -16.47
C ILE A 432 -19.77 14.68 -17.78
N PHE A 433 -19.29 15.92 -17.68
CA PHE A 433 -19.09 16.77 -18.84
C PHE A 433 -18.10 16.16 -19.85
N ILE A 434 -16.94 15.69 -19.39
CA ILE A 434 -15.94 15.05 -20.25
C ILE A 434 -16.51 13.76 -20.88
N PHE A 435 -17.23 12.92 -20.13
CA PHE A 435 -17.87 11.72 -20.68
C PHE A 435 -18.92 12.04 -21.74
N VAL A 436 -19.76 13.06 -21.51
CA VAL A 436 -20.78 13.50 -22.48
C VAL A 436 -20.13 13.98 -23.77
N ILE A 437 -19.10 14.83 -23.69
CA ILE A 437 -18.38 15.30 -24.87
C ILE A 437 -17.80 14.14 -25.67
N ASN A 438 -17.08 13.24 -25.00
CA ASN A 438 -16.44 12.10 -25.66
C ASN A 438 -17.47 11.18 -26.31
N SER A 439 -18.61 10.98 -25.66
CA SER A 439 -19.73 10.19 -26.20
C SER A 439 -20.32 10.84 -27.45
N VAL A 440 -20.54 12.16 -27.44
CA VAL A 440 -21.02 12.90 -28.60
C VAL A 440 -20.02 12.82 -29.75
N MET A 441 -18.72 13.01 -29.49
CA MET A 441 -17.67 12.92 -30.51
C MET A 441 -17.57 11.52 -31.11
N LEU A 442 -17.70 10.47 -30.30
CA LEU A 442 -17.72 9.09 -30.76
C LEU A 442 -18.97 8.77 -31.60
N ILE A 443 -20.15 9.23 -31.17
CA ILE A 443 -21.39 9.05 -31.93
C ILE A 443 -21.28 9.75 -33.29
N LEU A 444 -20.81 10.99 -33.32
CA LEU A 444 -20.58 11.74 -34.57
C LEU A 444 -19.56 11.04 -35.47
N TYR A 445 -18.50 10.47 -34.90
CA TYR A 445 -17.54 9.66 -35.64
C TYR A 445 -18.23 8.45 -36.27
N CYS A 446 -18.96 7.65 -35.49
CA CYS A 446 -19.68 6.48 -35.98
C CYS A 446 -20.71 6.81 -37.09
N LEU A 447 -21.34 7.98 -37.02
CA LEU A 447 -22.29 8.45 -38.05
C LEU A 447 -21.60 8.91 -39.35
N THR A 448 -20.34 9.34 -39.28
CA THR A 448 -19.61 9.95 -40.42
C THR A 448 -18.61 9.01 -41.07
N VAL A 449 -18.27 7.90 -40.41
CA VAL A 449 -17.41 6.83 -40.94
C VAL A 449 -18.10 6.14 -42.12
N GLU A 450 -17.39 6.03 -43.23
CA GLU A 450 -17.81 5.20 -44.37
C GLU A 450 -17.73 3.72 -43.99
N LYS A 451 -18.73 2.90 -44.41
CA LYS A 451 -18.94 1.47 -44.05
C LYS A 451 -17.72 0.55 -44.24
N LYS A 452 -16.70 0.69 -43.40
CA LYS A 452 -15.54 -0.19 -43.26
C LYS A 452 -15.44 -0.62 -41.80
N THR A 453 -14.84 -1.78 -41.55
CA THR A 453 -14.71 -2.39 -40.22
C THR A 453 -13.52 -1.82 -39.42
N ASP A 454 -12.40 -1.51 -40.07
CA ASP A 454 -11.17 -0.94 -39.48
C ASP A 454 -11.34 0.41 -38.71
N PRO A 455 -12.19 1.37 -39.15
CA PRO A 455 -12.40 2.64 -38.44
C PRO A 455 -12.95 2.50 -37.01
N ILE A 456 -13.73 1.45 -36.72
CA ILE A 456 -14.39 1.29 -35.42
C ILE A 456 -13.35 0.94 -34.35
N GLY A 457 -12.39 0.06 -34.67
CA GLY A 457 -11.31 -0.31 -33.75
C GLY A 457 -10.47 0.90 -33.32
N TRP A 458 -10.18 1.83 -34.24
CA TRP A 458 -9.52 3.10 -33.91
C TRP A 458 -10.36 3.99 -32.99
N GLY A 459 -11.69 3.99 -33.15
CA GLY A 459 -12.60 4.65 -32.23
C GLY A 459 -12.46 4.13 -30.79
N CYS A 460 -12.38 2.81 -30.62
CA CYS A 460 -12.17 2.19 -29.30
C CYS A 460 -10.82 2.58 -28.68
N VAL A 461 -9.74 2.62 -29.47
CA VAL A 461 -8.41 3.07 -29.00
C VAL A 461 -8.46 4.52 -28.53
N MET A 462 -9.14 5.40 -29.26
CA MET A 462 -9.27 6.82 -28.88
C MET A 462 -10.08 6.97 -27.58
N VAL A 463 -11.17 6.24 -27.41
CA VAL A 463 -11.95 6.25 -26.15
C VAL A 463 -11.07 5.83 -24.95
N PHE A 464 -10.28 4.78 -25.11
CA PHE A 464 -9.36 4.33 -24.08
C PHE A 464 -8.31 5.40 -23.71
N MET A 465 -7.70 6.05 -24.71
CA MET A 465 -6.77 7.16 -24.45
C MET A 465 -7.42 8.32 -23.70
N GLN A 466 -8.66 8.67 -24.05
CA GLN A 466 -9.39 9.73 -23.37
C GLN A 466 -9.62 9.39 -21.90
N ILE A 467 -9.98 8.14 -21.60
CA ILE A 467 -10.16 7.67 -20.22
C ILE A 467 -8.85 7.76 -19.44
N ILE A 468 -7.71 7.34 -20.00
CA ILE A 468 -6.40 7.50 -19.33
C ILE A 468 -6.07 8.98 -19.12
N TRP A 469 -6.28 9.82 -20.14
CA TRP A 469 -6.01 11.26 -20.03
C TRP A 469 -6.83 11.90 -18.90
N VAL A 470 -8.11 11.51 -18.78
CA VAL A 470 -8.98 11.89 -17.68
C VAL A 470 -8.38 11.46 -16.34
N VAL A 471 -7.96 10.20 -16.21
CA VAL A 471 -7.35 9.71 -14.96
C VAL A 471 -6.11 10.51 -14.60
N MET A 472 -5.26 10.79 -15.57
CA MET A 472 -4.06 11.60 -15.37
C MET A 472 -4.41 12.99 -14.85
N LYS A 473 -5.41 13.67 -15.42
CA LYS A 473 -5.90 14.97 -14.94
C LYS A 473 -6.42 14.95 -13.50
N PHE A 474 -7.00 13.83 -13.06
CA PHE A 474 -7.52 13.66 -11.71
C PHE A 474 -6.48 13.19 -10.68
N THR A 475 -5.30 12.74 -11.16
CA THR A 475 -4.20 12.23 -10.34
C THR A 475 -3.01 13.18 -10.30
N ASP A 476 -2.99 14.21 -11.14
CA ASP A 476 -1.95 15.24 -11.17
C ASP A 476 -1.95 16.08 -9.89
N GLU A 477 -0.77 16.23 -9.30
CA GLU A 477 -0.53 16.97 -8.07
C GLU A 477 -0.71 18.48 -8.31
N ASP A 478 -0.50 18.98 -9.52
CA ASP A 478 -0.54 20.42 -9.82
C ASP A 478 -1.99 20.98 -9.85
N PHE A 479 -3.02 20.11 -9.90
CA PHE A 479 -4.43 20.49 -9.90
C PHE A 479 -5.12 20.28 -8.54
N ILE A 480 -4.82 21.17 -7.59
CA ILE A 480 -5.31 21.14 -6.19
C ILE A 480 -6.85 21.00 -6.09
N TYR A 481 -7.63 21.58 -7.01
CA TYR A 481 -9.11 21.55 -6.96
C TYR A 481 -9.75 20.24 -7.48
N LEU A 482 -9.02 19.43 -8.25
CA LEU A 482 -9.51 18.16 -8.81
C LEU A 482 -8.89 16.93 -8.13
N ARG A 483 -7.87 17.14 -7.30
CA ARG A 483 -7.14 16.08 -6.60
C ARG A 483 -8.05 15.23 -5.72
N PHE A 484 -7.77 13.93 -5.63
CA PHE A 484 -8.26 13.11 -4.51
C PHE A 484 -7.46 13.47 -3.25
N ASP A 485 -8.05 14.21 -2.32
CA ASP A 485 -7.37 14.69 -1.11
C ASP A 485 -7.28 13.64 0.03
N GLN A 486 -7.86 12.45 -0.13
CA GLN A 486 -7.89 11.45 0.95
C GLN A 486 -7.93 10.03 0.41
N ALA A 487 -6.99 9.21 0.89
CA ALA A 487 -6.94 7.74 0.80
C ALA A 487 -7.71 7.13 -0.37
N PHE A 488 -7.19 7.32 -1.60
CA PHE A 488 -7.71 6.67 -2.81
C PHE A 488 -7.98 5.19 -2.53
N HIS A 489 -9.25 4.81 -2.46
CA HIS A 489 -9.64 3.47 -2.03
C HIS A 489 -9.41 2.48 -3.16
N ARG A 490 -8.48 1.55 -2.94
CA ARG A 490 -8.06 0.56 -3.93
C ARG A 490 -8.80 -0.73 -3.67
N SER A 491 -9.84 -0.95 -4.45
CA SER A 491 -10.63 -2.17 -4.36
C SER A 491 -9.83 -3.39 -4.85
N GLY A 492 -9.62 -4.36 -3.96
CA GLY A 492 -8.98 -5.63 -4.33
C GLY A 492 -9.73 -6.38 -5.42
N HIS A 493 -11.06 -6.28 -5.47
CA HIS A 493 -11.88 -6.90 -6.51
C HIS A 493 -11.64 -6.28 -7.89
N VAL A 494 -11.52 -4.94 -7.96
CA VAL A 494 -11.25 -4.24 -9.22
C VAL A 494 -9.82 -4.54 -9.68
N TYR A 495 -8.86 -4.59 -8.75
CA TYR A 495 -7.49 -5.01 -9.06
C TYR A 495 -7.43 -6.46 -9.58
N LEU A 496 -8.17 -7.39 -8.99
CA LEU A 496 -8.25 -8.79 -9.45
C LEU A 496 -8.88 -8.89 -10.84
N PHE A 497 -9.95 -8.12 -11.09
CA PHE A 497 -10.56 -8.04 -12.41
C PHE A 497 -9.59 -7.52 -13.46
N GLY A 498 -8.82 -6.46 -13.17
CA GLY A 498 -7.82 -5.95 -14.11
C GLY A 498 -6.64 -6.90 -14.35
N SER A 499 -6.07 -7.43 -13.27
CA SER A 499 -4.87 -8.29 -13.34
C SER A 499 -5.13 -9.67 -13.94
N ILE A 500 -6.30 -10.28 -13.68
CA ILE A 500 -6.64 -11.63 -14.17
C ILE A 500 -7.80 -11.59 -15.14
N GLY A 501 -8.92 -10.97 -14.76
CA GLY A 501 -10.17 -11.02 -15.52
C GLY A 501 -10.05 -10.46 -16.94
N CYS A 502 -9.48 -9.27 -17.09
CA CYS A 502 -9.27 -8.64 -18.39
C CYS A 502 -8.38 -9.50 -19.30
N ILE A 503 -7.27 -10.04 -18.75
CA ILE A 503 -6.34 -10.90 -19.50
C ILE A 503 -7.03 -12.18 -19.96
N LEU A 504 -7.80 -12.81 -19.06
CA LEU A 504 -8.52 -14.03 -19.37
C LEU A 504 -9.51 -13.80 -20.52
N LEU A 505 -10.33 -12.76 -20.42
CA LEU A 505 -11.30 -12.41 -21.46
C LEU A 505 -10.64 -12.10 -22.81
N THR A 506 -9.52 -11.37 -22.81
CA THR A 506 -8.76 -11.14 -24.05
C THR A 506 -8.12 -12.41 -24.59
N SER A 507 -7.59 -13.28 -23.74
CA SER A 507 -7.03 -14.56 -24.17
C SER A 507 -8.08 -15.44 -24.83
N ILE A 508 -9.29 -15.50 -24.26
CA ILE A 508 -10.44 -16.19 -24.85
C ILE A 508 -10.80 -15.58 -26.21
N ALA A 509 -10.81 -14.25 -26.34
CA ALA A 509 -11.09 -13.59 -27.60
C ALA A 509 -10.07 -13.95 -28.70
N ILE A 510 -8.77 -13.96 -28.38
CA ILE A 510 -7.71 -14.38 -29.31
C ILE A 510 -7.89 -15.85 -29.71
N ILE A 511 -8.08 -16.74 -28.74
CA ILE A 511 -8.26 -18.18 -29.02
C ILE A 511 -9.50 -18.40 -29.90
N THR A 512 -10.59 -17.71 -29.60
CA THR A 512 -11.84 -17.81 -30.36
C THR A 512 -11.64 -17.33 -31.79
N GLU A 513 -10.96 -16.20 -32.00
CA GLU A 513 -10.69 -15.70 -33.36
C GLU A 513 -9.79 -16.66 -34.14
N ILE A 514 -8.75 -17.22 -33.51
CA ILE A 514 -7.87 -18.24 -34.14
C ILE A 514 -8.69 -19.48 -34.55
N MET A 515 -9.54 -19.99 -33.65
CA MET A 515 -10.35 -21.19 -33.90
C MET A 515 -11.38 -20.98 -35.00
N LEU A 516 -12.08 -19.84 -34.99
CA LEU A 516 -13.06 -19.52 -36.03
C LEU A 516 -12.38 -19.38 -37.40
N ARG A 517 -11.20 -18.76 -37.41
CA ARG A 517 -10.44 -18.56 -38.65
C ARG A 517 -9.87 -19.85 -39.21
N ALA A 518 -9.47 -20.79 -38.36
CA ALA A 518 -9.11 -22.15 -38.77
C ALA A 518 -10.29 -22.89 -39.44
N ASN A 519 -11.52 -22.59 -39.03
CA ASN A 519 -12.75 -23.14 -39.60
C ASN A 519 -13.30 -22.34 -40.80
N GLY A 520 -12.62 -21.27 -41.22
CA GLY A 520 -13.03 -20.41 -42.34
C GLY A 520 -14.13 -19.40 -42.01
N ASP A 521 -14.54 -19.28 -40.75
CA ASP A 521 -15.55 -18.32 -40.29
C ASP A 521 -14.88 -17.07 -39.68
N ARG A 522 -15.48 -15.89 -39.87
CA ARG A 522 -15.01 -14.62 -39.27
C ARG A 522 -16.13 -13.97 -38.49
N THR A 523 -15.93 -13.74 -37.19
CA THR A 523 -16.95 -13.07 -36.35
C THR A 523 -16.54 -11.67 -35.92
N VAL A 524 -15.29 -11.41 -35.49
CA VAL A 524 -14.93 -10.11 -34.87
C VAL A 524 -14.15 -9.21 -35.84
N GLY A 525 -13.25 -9.74 -36.66
CA GLY A 525 -12.55 -9.00 -37.71
C GLY A 525 -11.49 -7.99 -37.24
N ASP A 526 -11.64 -7.39 -36.05
CA ASP A 526 -10.67 -6.50 -35.40
C ASP A 526 -10.75 -6.63 -33.86
N LEU A 527 -9.74 -7.24 -33.22
CA LEU A 527 -9.78 -7.46 -31.78
C LEU A 527 -9.75 -6.17 -30.95
N ARG A 528 -9.38 -5.01 -31.52
CA ARG A 528 -9.42 -3.73 -30.80
C ARG A 528 -10.81 -3.41 -30.26
N PHE A 529 -11.86 -3.93 -30.92
CA PHE A 529 -13.25 -3.81 -30.50
C PHE A 529 -13.54 -4.54 -29.17
N ILE A 530 -12.74 -5.53 -28.79
CA ILE A 530 -12.88 -6.27 -27.53
C ILE A 530 -11.88 -5.74 -26.50
N VAL A 531 -10.61 -5.62 -26.89
CA VAL A 531 -9.50 -5.30 -25.96
C VAL A 531 -9.69 -3.92 -25.32
N PHE A 532 -9.86 -2.88 -26.13
CA PHE A 532 -9.86 -1.50 -25.62
C PHE A 532 -11.09 -1.14 -24.78
N PRO A 533 -12.32 -1.60 -25.11
CA PRO A 533 -13.47 -1.38 -24.24
C PRO A 533 -13.35 -2.11 -22.90
N LEU A 534 -12.76 -3.30 -22.87
CA LEU A 534 -12.52 -4.05 -21.64
C LEU A 534 -11.52 -3.34 -20.71
N GLU A 535 -10.42 -2.83 -21.25
CA GLU A 535 -9.46 -2.04 -20.48
C GLU A 535 -10.04 -0.69 -20.06
N SER A 536 -10.82 -0.04 -20.94
CA SER A 536 -11.56 1.18 -20.62
C SER A 536 -12.48 0.99 -19.42
N PHE A 537 -13.21 -0.14 -19.40
CA PHE A 537 -14.08 -0.51 -18.29
C PHE A 537 -13.30 -0.74 -17.00
N PHE A 538 -12.17 -1.44 -17.05
CA PHE A 538 -11.29 -1.61 -15.89
C PHE A 538 -10.84 -0.27 -15.31
N ILE A 539 -10.29 0.64 -16.12
CA ILE A 539 -9.83 1.95 -15.66
C ILE A 539 -10.98 2.78 -15.09
N LEU A 540 -12.17 2.72 -15.71
CA LEU A 540 -13.36 3.39 -15.21
C LEU A 540 -13.78 2.85 -13.82
N CYS A 541 -13.75 1.53 -13.63
CA CYS A 541 -14.02 0.92 -12.33
C CYS A 541 -13.00 1.35 -11.27
N VAL A 542 -11.73 1.52 -11.65
CA VAL A 542 -10.68 2.03 -10.77
C VAL A 542 -10.97 3.48 -10.36
N LEU A 543 -11.34 4.34 -11.30
CA LEU A 543 -11.76 5.72 -11.02
C LEU A 543 -12.97 5.77 -10.07
N ILE A 544 -14.02 5.02 -10.36
CA ILE A 544 -15.25 4.98 -9.56
C ILE A 544 -14.96 4.46 -8.15
N SER A 545 -14.10 3.46 -8.01
CA SER A 545 -13.70 2.94 -6.69
C SER A 545 -12.99 3.99 -5.85
N GLY A 546 -12.20 4.88 -6.48
CA GLY A 546 -11.59 6.02 -5.80
C GLY A 546 -12.59 7.09 -5.34
N HIS A 547 -13.76 7.18 -5.97
CA HIS A 547 -14.82 8.14 -5.63
C HIS A 547 -15.70 7.70 -4.44
N ILE A 548 -15.76 6.41 -4.15
CA ILE A 548 -16.61 5.87 -3.09
C ILE A 548 -15.81 5.86 -1.78
N PRO A 549 -16.24 6.58 -0.73
CA PRO A 549 -15.58 6.50 0.57
C PRO A 549 -15.66 5.06 1.09
N PRO A 550 -14.61 4.55 1.77
CA PRO A 550 -14.60 3.18 2.25
C PRO A 550 -15.85 2.94 3.12
N LYS A 551 -16.65 1.93 2.77
CA LYS A 551 -17.51 1.29 3.78
C LYS A 551 -16.56 0.79 4.85
N ILE A 552 -16.85 1.12 6.11
CA ILE A 552 -16.11 0.66 7.29
C ILE A 552 -16.19 -0.87 7.34
N SER A 553 -15.29 -1.50 6.61
CA SER A 553 -14.88 -2.89 6.74
C SER A 553 -13.41 -2.90 6.36
N GLU A 554 -12.62 -2.13 7.12
CA GLU A 554 -11.20 -2.43 7.22
C GLU A 554 -11.11 -3.90 7.63
N MET A 555 -10.51 -4.67 6.75
CA MET A 555 -10.03 -6.00 7.04
C MET A 555 -9.05 -5.83 8.21
N LYS A 556 -9.55 -6.02 9.43
CA LYS A 556 -8.77 -5.99 10.66
C LYS A 556 -7.62 -6.99 10.51
N CYS A 557 -6.43 -6.49 10.22
CA CYS A 557 -5.20 -7.17 10.62
C CYS A 557 -4.96 -6.96 12.13
N SER A 558 -6.02 -7.04 12.95
CA SER A 558 -5.97 -6.77 14.39
C SER A 558 -6.41 -7.97 15.23
N GLN A 559 -6.61 -9.15 14.64
CA GLN A 559 -7.08 -10.33 15.39
C GLN A 559 -6.43 -11.67 15.03
N CYS A 560 -5.40 -11.71 14.17
CA CYS A 560 -4.71 -12.97 13.84
C CYS A 560 -3.26 -13.08 14.37
N CYS A 561 -2.78 -12.14 15.17
CA CYS A 561 -1.43 -12.20 15.75
C CYS A 561 -1.43 -12.11 17.28
N GLN A 562 -2.48 -12.61 17.95
CA GLN A 562 -2.49 -12.59 19.42
C GLN A 562 -2.76 -13.90 20.13
N GLU A 563 -2.99 -15.03 19.46
CA GLU A 563 -3.02 -16.31 20.18
C GLU A 563 -2.63 -17.45 19.25
N GLY A 564 -1.57 -18.17 19.62
CA GLY A 564 -1.31 -19.51 19.12
C GLY A 564 -2.41 -20.44 19.63
N GLY A 565 -3.48 -20.59 18.86
CA GLY A 565 -4.61 -21.46 19.17
C GLY A 565 -5.46 -21.72 17.94
N ARG A 566 -5.77 -22.99 17.67
CA ARG A 566 -6.56 -23.48 16.53
C ARG A 566 -7.89 -22.72 16.36
N CYS A 567 -8.15 -22.15 15.19
CA CYS A 567 -9.50 -21.82 14.75
C CYS A 567 -10.15 -23.06 14.11
N ASN A 568 -10.98 -23.76 14.89
CA ASN A 568 -12.01 -24.66 14.35
C ASN A 568 -13.30 -23.88 14.11
N ASP A 569 -14.07 -24.36 13.13
CA ASP A 569 -15.35 -23.90 12.59
C ASP A 569 -16.38 -23.33 13.57
N LEU A 570 -17.23 -22.39 13.12
CA LEU A 570 -18.71 -22.48 13.07
C LEU A 570 -19.35 -21.15 12.51
N PRO A 571 -20.64 -21.11 12.11
CA PRO A 571 -21.02 -20.85 10.72
C PRO A 571 -21.87 -19.58 10.53
N ALA A 572 -22.13 -19.28 9.26
CA ALA A 572 -23.07 -18.26 8.81
C ALA A 572 -24.51 -18.50 9.32
N THR A 573 -25.16 -17.45 9.82
CA THR A 573 -26.62 -17.39 9.94
C THR A 573 -27.16 -16.15 9.27
N ARG A 574 -28.14 -16.39 8.40
CA ARG A 574 -28.89 -15.43 7.59
C ARG A 574 -30.18 -15.04 8.32
N SER A 575 -30.65 -13.82 8.03
CA SER A 575 -32.04 -13.32 8.01
C SER A 575 -32.86 -13.25 9.31
N ASN A 576 -33.40 -12.06 9.63
CA ASN A 576 -34.80 -11.77 9.29
C ASN A 576 -35.16 -10.27 9.34
N GLN A 577 -36.13 -9.94 8.48
CA GLN A 577 -36.72 -8.64 8.20
C GLN A 577 -37.90 -8.29 9.13
N ASN A 578 -38.22 -7.00 9.16
CA ASN A 578 -39.56 -6.36 9.14
C ASN A 578 -40.21 -5.80 10.43
N GLN A 579 -40.60 -4.51 10.27
CA GLN A 579 -41.86 -3.84 10.68
C GLN A 579 -42.09 -3.58 12.19
N ASP A 580 -42.68 -2.50 12.69
CA ASP A 580 -43.32 -1.31 12.13
C ASP A 580 -43.56 -0.32 13.31
N SER A 581 -43.62 0.98 13.01
CA SER A 581 -44.56 1.98 13.58
C SER A 581 -44.52 2.52 15.04
N GLN A 582 -44.74 3.84 15.10
CA GLN A 582 -45.47 4.68 16.09
C GLN A 582 -44.75 5.42 17.24
N ASN A 583 -44.55 6.73 16.97
CA ASN A 583 -45.00 7.92 17.71
C ASN A 583 -45.14 7.91 19.25
N ALA A 584 -44.34 8.79 19.86
CA ALA A 584 -44.74 9.98 20.63
C ALA A 584 -45.35 9.88 22.05
N GLU A 585 -44.83 10.80 22.87
CA GLU A 585 -45.40 11.48 24.04
C GLU A 585 -45.20 10.95 25.46
N GLY A 586 -44.89 11.92 26.34
CA GLY A 586 -44.83 11.82 27.80
C GLY A 586 -43.55 12.50 28.35
N PHE A 587 -43.47 13.84 28.40
CA PHE A 587 -43.77 14.69 29.59
C PHE A 587 -42.77 14.47 30.75
N GLU A 588 -42.20 15.46 31.42
CA GLU A 588 -42.35 16.91 31.45
C GLU A 588 -41.23 17.48 32.35
N GLU A 589 -40.78 18.71 32.05
CA GLU A 589 -40.53 19.84 32.98
C GLU A 589 -39.69 19.64 34.26
N THR A 590 -38.88 20.57 34.75
CA THR A 590 -38.60 22.02 34.58
C THR A 590 -37.39 22.28 35.51
N SER A 591 -36.66 23.38 35.57
CA SER A 591 -36.78 24.80 35.18
C SER A 591 -35.36 25.41 35.35
N PHE A 592 -34.86 26.22 34.40
CA PHE A 592 -34.89 27.71 34.40
C PHE A 592 -34.01 28.34 35.52
N ASN A 593 -33.20 29.38 35.32
CA ASN A 593 -33.18 30.40 34.28
C ASN A 593 -31.85 31.19 34.35
N GLY A 594 -31.43 31.80 33.24
CA GLY A 594 -30.33 32.77 33.21
C GLY A 594 -30.80 34.20 33.55
N SER A 595 -29.85 35.05 33.96
CA SER A 595 -29.82 36.49 33.64
C SER A 595 -28.57 37.14 34.25
N ASN A 596 -27.85 37.89 33.42
CA ASN A 596 -26.89 38.90 33.83
C ASN A 596 -27.62 40.25 33.94
N PRO A 597 -27.24 41.15 34.87
CA PRO A 597 -26.69 42.42 34.40
C PRO A 597 -25.57 43.02 35.29
N ASP A 598 -24.81 43.94 34.68
CA ASP A 598 -23.81 44.83 35.27
C ASP A 598 -24.32 45.64 36.50
N HIS A 599 -23.48 45.81 37.53
CA HIS A 599 -23.00 47.14 37.98
C HIS A 599 -22.11 47.10 39.25
N LYS A 600 -20.95 47.77 39.14
CA LYS A 600 -20.28 48.72 40.07
C LYS A 600 -20.02 48.39 41.56
N THR A 601 -18.79 48.78 41.96
CA THR A 601 -18.31 49.30 43.27
C THR A 601 -18.40 48.30 44.43
N GLU A 602 -17.34 48.05 45.20
CA GLU A 602 -16.20 48.87 45.65
C GLU A 602 -15.04 47.94 46.04
#